data_AF-A0A1E3PGP1-F1
#
_entry.id   AF-A0A1E3PGP1-F1
#
_cell.length_a   1.000
_cell.length_b   1.000
_cell.length_c   1.000
_cell.angle_alpha   90.00
_cell.angle_beta   90.00
_cell.angle_gamma   90.00
#
_symmetry.space_group_name_H-M   'P 1'
#
loop_
_entity.id
_entity.type
_entity.pdbx_description
1 polymer ?
#
loop_
_entity_poly.entity_id
_entity_poly.type
_entity_poly.pdbx_seq_one_letter_code
_entity_poly.pdbx_strand_id
1 'polypeptide(L)'
;MSGENFYGVSRPSRSTDDGRFNREEALQRALDRKRESRTEGRDNNDNKGQNNDHSNTHGNIKHYVAPPDAFSNAKKVTARTSRQNFEEGLNKVMLVAQGTSIGKRGRGIGFYCEVCDLTFKDNLQLIDHYNSKQHIYTSGKTLERRKKVTIEDVRRRIEYLHKKSQIEEGNKQQQFDIKKRIEEFKKEEEKRNLIKKQNKQKMDEKRRRKKMEEPKTTTDSSQDDPMRVMMGFAGFGSTKK
;
A
#
# COMPACT_ATOMS: atom_id res chain seq x y z
N MET A 1 -57.29 -4.37 15.36
CA MET A 1 -56.80 -3.88 14.06
C MET A 1 -56.68 -2.37 14.19
N SER A 2 -55.47 -1.89 14.52
CA SER A 2 -54.65 -1.06 13.62
C SER A 2 -55.41 0.21 13.22
N GLY A 3 -55.21 1.37 13.84
CA GLY A 3 -53.95 1.95 14.30
C GLY A 3 -53.91 3.35 13.71
N GLU A 4 -54.17 4.35 14.56
CA GLU A 4 -54.06 5.77 14.23
C GLU A 4 -52.63 6.10 13.79
N ASN A 5 -52.47 6.78 12.65
CA ASN A 5 -51.20 7.37 12.23
C ASN A 5 -51.46 8.76 11.62
N PHE A 6 -51.41 9.75 12.50
CA PHE A 6 -50.49 10.89 12.48
C PHE A 6 -49.69 11.12 11.17
N TYR A 7 -50.09 12.14 10.38
CA TYR A 7 -49.26 13.24 9.86
C TYR A 7 -49.96 13.90 8.67
N GLY A 8 -50.39 15.15 8.85
CA GLY A 8 -50.93 16.00 7.80
C GLY A 8 -49.84 16.47 6.84
N VAL A 9 -50.10 16.31 5.55
CA VAL A 9 -49.43 17.07 4.48
C VAL A 9 -50.53 17.67 3.62
N SER A 10 -50.70 18.99 3.68
CA SER A 10 -51.65 19.73 2.86
C SER A 10 -51.28 19.56 1.38
N ARG A 11 -52.06 18.76 0.65
CA ARG A 11 -51.95 18.69 -0.81
C ARG A 11 -52.55 19.96 -1.41
N PRO A 12 -51.88 20.66 -2.33
CA PRO A 12 -52.48 21.80 -3.02
C PRO A 12 -53.68 21.30 -3.84
N SER A 13 -54.74 22.11 -3.85
CA SER A 13 -55.98 21.84 -4.57
C SER A 13 -55.69 21.57 -6.04
N ARG A 14 -56.16 20.40 -6.50
CA ARG A 14 -56.10 19.89 -7.86
C ARG A 14 -56.73 20.92 -8.82
N SER A 15 -55.91 21.60 -9.62
CA SER A 15 -56.41 22.35 -10.77
C SER A 15 -57.04 21.34 -11.74
N THR A 16 -58.26 21.66 -12.17
CA THR A 16 -59.01 20.92 -13.17
C THR A 16 -58.38 21.16 -14.54
N ASP A 17 -57.28 20.46 -14.82
CA ASP A 17 -56.80 20.24 -16.18
C ASP A 17 -56.88 18.74 -16.46
N ASP A 18 -57.94 18.35 -17.18
CA ASP A 18 -58.05 17.00 -17.72
C ASP A 18 -56.84 16.75 -18.61
N GLY A 19 -55.99 15.80 -18.23
CA GLY A 19 -54.73 15.44 -18.88
C GLY A 19 -54.89 14.92 -20.31
N ARG A 20 -55.36 15.75 -21.24
CA ARG A 20 -55.24 15.54 -22.67
C ARG A 20 -53.85 15.98 -23.06
N PHE A 21 -53.05 15.02 -23.50
CA PHE A 21 -51.71 15.28 -24.03
C PHE A 21 -51.82 16.18 -25.27
N ASN A 22 -51.53 17.47 -25.12
CA ASN A 22 -51.53 18.42 -26.22
C ASN A 22 -50.29 18.20 -27.09
N ARG A 23 -50.50 17.57 -28.25
CA ARG A 23 -49.44 17.19 -29.19
C ARG A 23 -48.58 18.38 -29.63
N GLU A 24 -49.18 19.55 -29.78
CA GLU A 24 -48.48 20.77 -30.21
C GLU A 24 -47.53 21.30 -29.13
N GLU A 25 -47.96 21.29 -27.87
CA GLU A 25 -47.13 21.71 -26.74
C GLU A 25 -45.96 20.73 -26.51
N ALA A 26 -46.21 19.42 -26.68
CA ALA A 26 -45.15 18.42 -26.61
C ALA A 26 -44.11 18.59 -27.73
N LEU A 27 -44.53 18.99 -28.94
CA LEU A 27 -43.64 19.30 -30.05
C LEU A 27 -42.82 20.56 -29.78
N GLN A 28 -43.42 21.61 -29.22
CA GLN A 28 -42.71 22.83 -28.82
C GLN A 28 -41.67 22.54 -27.73
N ARG A 29 -42.04 21.81 -26.66
CA ARG A 29 -41.08 21.37 -25.62
C ARG A 29 -39.96 20.47 -26.14
N ALA A 30 -40.20 19.72 -27.22
CA ALA A 30 -39.16 18.93 -27.88
C ALA A 30 -38.21 19.79 -28.73
N LEU A 31 -38.73 20.85 -29.36
CA LEU A 31 -37.91 21.82 -30.10
C LEU A 31 -37.09 22.70 -29.16
N ASP A 32 -37.65 23.11 -28.02
CA ASP A 32 -36.94 23.92 -27.02
C ASP A 32 -35.80 23.12 -26.38
N ARG A 33 -36.02 21.85 -26.00
CA ARG A 33 -34.93 20.95 -25.57
C ARG A 33 -33.87 20.72 -26.66
N LYS A 34 -34.26 20.68 -27.94
CA LYS A 34 -33.30 20.62 -29.06
C LYS A 34 -32.52 21.93 -29.24
N ARG A 35 -33.08 23.08 -28.87
CA ARG A 35 -32.40 24.37 -28.90
C ARG A 35 -31.45 24.51 -27.72
N GLU A 36 -31.91 24.19 -26.51
CA GLU A 36 -31.10 24.19 -25.28
C GLU A 36 -29.90 23.24 -25.41
N SER A 37 -30.10 22.01 -25.87
CA SER A 37 -28.97 21.10 -26.13
C SER A 37 -28.00 21.60 -27.21
N ARG A 38 -28.48 22.40 -28.19
CA ARG A 38 -27.61 23.03 -29.19
C ARG A 38 -26.84 24.21 -28.63
N THR A 39 -27.44 25.03 -27.76
CA THR A 39 -26.76 26.15 -27.10
C THR A 39 -25.74 25.64 -26.10
N GLU A 40 -26.13 24.68 -25.24
CA GLU A 40 -25.22 23.99 -24.32
C GLU A 40 -24.08 23.29 -25.08
N GLY A 41 -24.37 22.67 -26.22
CA GLY A 41 -23.35 22.08 -27.09
C GLY A 41 -22.38 23.11 -27.67
N ARG A 42 -22.85 24.35 -27.91
CA ARG A 42 -22.03 25.46 -28.44
C ARG A 42 -21.18 26.08 -27.34
N ASP A 43 -21.75 26.35 -26.17
CA ASP A 43 -21.04 26.89 -25.00
C ASP A 43 -19.93 25.93 -24.52
N ASN A 44 -20.20 24.62 -24.56
CA ASN A 44 -19.19 23.60 -24.29
C ASN A 44 -18.09 23.55 -25.35
N ASN A 45 -18.39 23.89 -26.60
CA ASN A 45 -17.41 23.92 -27.69
C ASN A 45 -16.56 25.19 -27.65
N ASP A 46 -17.17 26.33 -27.31
CA ASP A 46 -16.50 27.63 -27.16
C ASP A 46 -15.56 27.63 -25.95
N ASN A 47 -15.97 27.04 -24.81
CA ASN A 47 -15.08 26.79 -23.66
C ASN A 47 -13.92 25.84 -23.98
N LYS A 48 -14.12 24.93 -24.94
CA LYS A 48 -13.08 24.02 -25.41
C LYS A 48 -12.14 24.70 -26.41
N GLY A 49 -12.60 25.71 -27.14
CA GLY A 49 -11.79 26.53 -28.05
C GLY A 49 -10.77 27.39 -27.31
N GLN A 50 -11.16 28.04 -26.21
CA GLN A 50 -10.28 28.95 -25.46
C GLN A 50 -9.10 28.25 -24.74
N ASN A 51 -9.17 26.93 -24.56
CA ASN A 51 -8.12 26.14 -23.91
C ASN A 51 -7.18 25.41 -24.89
N ASN A 52 -7.35 25.61 -26.21
CA ASN A 52 -6.73 24.77 -27.24
C ASN A 52 -5.78 25.51 -28.21
N ASP A 53 -5.18 26.64 -27.82
CA ASP A 53 -4.32 27.37 -28.76
C ASP A 53 -2.92 26.78 -28.98
N HIS A 54 -2.50 25.70 -28.31
CA HIS A 54 -1.16 25.14 -28.53
C HIS A 54 -1.06 23.61 -28.41
N SER A 55 -1.50 22.89 -29.45
CA SER A 55 -0.74 21.78 -30.08
C SER A 55 -1.67 20.93 -30.94
N ASN A 56 -1.57 21.04 -32.27
CA ASN A 56 -2.33 20.18 -33.18
C ASN A 56 -1.38 19.55 -34.21
N THR A 57 -0.72 18.46 -33.82
CA THR A 57 -0.23 17.44 -34.75
C THR A 57 -0.28 16.08 -34.07
N HIS A 58 -1.17 15.22 -34.58
CA HIS A 58 -1.36 13.79 -34.31
C HIS A 58 -2.23 13.37 -33.11
N GLY A 59 -3.48 13.03 -33.43
CA GLY A 59 -4.30 12.09 -32.66
C GLY A 59 -5.00 12.68 -31.45
N ASN A 60 -6.27 12.32 -31.26
CA ASN A 60 -7.10 12.64 -30.08
C ASN A 60 -6.55 11.98 -28.80
N ILE A 61 -5.37 12.40 -28.35
CA ILE A 61 -4.85 12.10 -27.02
C ILE A 61 -5.28 13.28 -26.16
N LYS A 62 -6.24 13.06 -25.26
CA LYS A 62 -6.55 14.02 -24.20
C LYS A 62 -5.28 14.17 -23.35
N HIS A 63 -4.46 15.16 -23.67
CA HIS A 63 -3.33 15.52 -22.84
C HIS A 63 -3.90 16.04 -21.52
N TYR A 64 -3.60 15.33 -20.43
CA TYR A 64 -3.94 15.79 -19.10
C TYR A 64 -3.17 17.09 -18.85
N VAL A 65 -3.88 18.21 -18.89
CA VAL A 65 -3.37 19.52 -18.46
C VAL A 65 -3.57 19.58 -16.96
N ALA A 66 -2.47 19.47 -16.21
CA ALA A 66 -2.52 19.60 -14.76
C ALA A 66 -2.97 21.03 -14.41
N PRO A 67 -3.90 21.21 -13.45
CA PRO A 67 -4.34 22.53 -13.00
C PRO A 67 -3.16 23.39 -12.56
N PRO A 68 -3.19 24.72 -12.81
CA PRO A 68 -2.07 25.63 -12.53
C PRO A 68 -1.60 25.59 -11.06
N ASP A 69 -2.49 25.30 -10.11
CA ASP A 69 -2.17 25.26 -8.68
C ASP A 69 -1.58 23.94 -8.20
N ALA A 70 -1.61 22.88 -9.03
CA ALA A 70 -1.14 21.53 -8.68
C ALA A 70 0.38 21.48 -8.44
N PHE A 71 1.12 22.50 -8.86
CA PHE A 71 2.58 22.57 -8.78
C PHE A 71 3.09 23.31 -7.53
N SER A 72 2.21 24.02 -6.80
CA SER A 72 2.60 24.86 -5.66
C SER A 72 3.13 24.06 -4.46
N ASN A 73 2.48 22.92 -4.15
CA ASN A 73 2.83 22.04 -3.03
C ASN A 73 3.45 20.70 -3.46
N ALA A 74 3.82 20.57 -4.74
CA ALA A 74 4.23 19.28 -5.28
C ALA A 74 5.65 18.88 -4.86
N LYS A 75 5.81 17.62 -4.46
CA LYS A 75 7.11 17.07 -4.05
C LYS A 75 7.97 16.78 -5.29
N LYS A 76 9.28 16.98 -5.16
CA LYS A 76 10.23 16.67 -6.23
C LYS A 76 10.26 15.16 -6.51
N VAL A 77 10.38 14.77 -7.77
CA VAL A 77 10.60 13.35 -8.12
C VAL A 77 11.92 12.88 -7.53
N THR A 78 11.82 11.86 -6.68
CA THR A 78 12.96 11.16 -6.08
C THR A 78 13.14 9.79 -6.72
N ALA A 79 14.34 9.23 -6.59
CA ALA A 79 14.56 7.82 -6.91
C ALA A 79 13.65 6.92 -6.05
N ARG A 80 13.21 5.79 -6.63
CA ARG A 80 12.40 4.79 -5.91
C ARG A 80 13.27 4.12 -4.83
N THR A 81 12.72 3.99 -3.62
CA THR A 81 13.40 3.37 -2.48
C THR A 81 13.10 1.88 -2.35
N SER A 82 11.90 1.44 -2.74
CA SER A 82 11.50 0.04 -2.77
C SER A 82 11.86 -0.61 -4.11
N ARG A 83 12.31 -1.87 -4.04
CA ARG A 83 12.33 -2.75 -5.21
C ARG A 83 10.90 -3.13 -5.57
N GLN A 84 10.61 -3.18 -6.87
CA GLN A 84 9.32 -3.64 -7.37
C GLN A 84 9.32 -5.17 -7.35
N ASN A 85 8.35 -5.77 -6.67
CA ASN A 85 8.22 -7.22 -6.59
C ASN A 85 7.40 -7.71 -7.78
N PHE A 86 8.06 -8.37 -8.74
CA PHE A 86 7.40 -9.02 -9.88
C PHE A 86 7.25 -10.53 -9.68
N GLU A 87 7.76 -11.07 -8.57
CA GLU A 87 7.79 -12.50 -8.28
C GLU A 87 6.49 -12.98 -7.59
N GLU A 88 5.69 -12.04 -7.10
CA GLU A 88 4.44 -12.33 -6.43
C GLU A 88 3.41 -12.82 -7.45
N GLY A 89 3.08 -14.11 -7.40
CA GLY A 89 2.09 -14.72 -8.29
C GLY A 89 2.66 -15.47 -9.48
N LEU A 90 3.98 -15.68 -9.55
CA LEU A 90 4.57 -16.59 -10.54
C LEU A 90 3.93 -17.98 -10.44
N ASN A 91 3.61 -18.56 -11.60
CA ASN A 91 2.99 -19.88 -11.78
C ASN A 91 1.62 -20.07 -11.13
N LYS A 92 0.93 -18.99 -10.71
CA LYS A 92 -0.44 -19.07 -10.19
C LYS A 92 -1.44 -18.64 -11.27
N VAL A 93 -2.35 -19.54 -11.63
CA VAL A 93 -3.49 -19.22 -12.51
C VAL A 93 -4.64 -18.76 -11.63
N MET A 94 -5.03 -17.50 -11.74
CA MET A 94 -6.17 -16.94 -11.02
C MET A 94 -7.34 -16.72 -11.97
N LEU A 95 -8.51 -17.22 -11.58
CA LEU A 95 -9.77 -16.93 -12.28
C LEU A 95 -10.21 -15.52 -11.88
N VAL A 96 -10.34 -14.64 -12.89
CA VAL A 96 -10.82 -13.27 -12.69
C VAL A 96 -12.25 -13.18 -13.22
N ALA A 97 -13.17 -12.73 -12.37
CA ALA A 97 -14.58 -12.62 -12.71
C ALA A 97 -14.79 -11.63 -13.86
N GLN A 98 -15.62 -12.01 -14.82
CA GLN A 98 -15.94 -11.18 -15.99
C GLN A 98 -16.58 -9.86 -15.51
N GLY A 99 -15.95 -8.73 -15.85
CA GLY A 99 -16.42 -7.39 -15.46
C GLY A 99 -15.62 -6.69 -14.35
N THR A 100 -14.68 -7.37 -13.70
CA THR A 100 -13.80 -6.77 -12.66
C THR A 100 -12.80 -5.73 -13.20
N SER A 101 -12.49 -5.80 -14.50
CA SER A 101 -11.69 -4.79 -15.20
C SER A 101 -12.38 -4.38 -16.49
N ILE A 102 -12.59 -3.07 -16.66
CA ILE A 102 -13.06 -2.48 -17.91
C ILE A 102 -11.83 -1.87 -18.61
N GLY A 103 -11.32 -2.60 -19.60
CA GLY A 103 -10.07 -2.24 -20.28
C GLY A 103 -8.87 -2.31 -19.32
N LYS A 104 -8.20 -1.17 -19.10
CA LYS A 104 -7.06 -1.07 -18.18
C LYS A 104 -7.46 -0.65 -16.76
N ARG A 105 -8.72 -0.26 -16.52
CA ARG A 105 -9.18 0.20 -15.20
C ARG A 105 -9.84 -0.94 -14.43
N GLY A 106 -9.60 -0.98 -13.12
CA GLY A 106 -10.09 -2.02 -12.21
C GLY A 106 -9.08 -3.14 -11.98
N ARG A 107 -9.28 -3.96 -10.95
CA ARG A 107 -8.33 -4.99 -10.51
C ARG A 107 -8.47 -6.28 -11.34
N GLY A 108 -8.09 -6.18 -12.61
CA GLY A 108 -7.97 -7.32 -13.51
C GLY A 108 -6.69 -8.13 -13.30
N ILE A 109 -6.43 -9.06 -14.22
CA ILE A 109 -5.22 -9.89 -14.25
C ILE A 109 -4.00 -9.01 -14.56
N GLY A 110 -3.00 -9.02 -13.68
CA GLY A 110 -1.70 -8.37 -13.88
C GLY A 110 -1.25 -7.49 -12.72
N PHE A 111 -0.31 -6.59 -12.99
CA PHE A 111 0.21 -5.63 -12.02
C PHE A 111 -0.72 -4.45 -11.88
N TYR A 112 -1.04 -4.08 -10.64
CA TYR A 112 -1.92 -2.97 -10.32
C TYR A 112 -1.14 -1.74 -9.87
N CYS A 113 -1.48 -0.58 -10.41
CA CYS A 113 -1.03 0.70 -9.90
C CYS A 113 -2.13 1.37 -9.07
N GLU A 114 -1.88 1.55 -7.77
CA GLU A 114 -2.82 2.14 -6.82
C GLU A 114 -3.08 3.64 -7.04
N VAL A 115 -2.14 4.36 -7.66
CA VAL A 115 -2.26 5.81 -7.85
C VAL A 115 -3.17 6.15 -9.03
N CYS A 116 -3.14 5.33 -10.08
CA CYS A 116 -3.86 5.59 -11.32
C CYS A 116 -5.06 4.67 -11.53
N ASP A 117 -5.25 3.69 -10.64
CA ASP A 117 -6.25 2.61 -10.75
C ASP A 117 -6.20 1.88 -12.10
N LEU A 118 -4.97 1.60 -12.56
CA LEU A 118 -4.70 0.91 -13.82
C LEU A 118 -4.02 -0.44 -13.57
N THR A 119 -4.49 -1.47 -14.27
CA THR A 119 -3.82 -2.77 -14.39
C THR A 119 -3.03 -2.89 -15.69
N PHE A 120 -1.82 -3.43 -15.58
CA PHE A 120 -0.93 -3.73 -16.68
C PHE A 120 -0.63 -5.22 -16.72
N LYS A 121 -0.60 -5.79 -17.92
CA LYS A 121 -0.33 -7.22 -18.13
C LYS A 121 1.16 -7.53 -18.08
N ASP A 122 2.00 -6.59 -18.49
CA ASP A 122 3.45 -6.75 -18.61
C ASP A 122 4.22 -5.86 -17.63
N ASN A 123 5.38 -6.34 -17.17
CA ASN A 123 6.28 -5.61 -16.26
C ASN A 123 6.77 -4.30 -16.88
N LEU A 124 7.14 -4.31 -18.17
CA LEU A 124 7.67 -3.15 -18.88
C LEU A 124 6.62 -2.04 -18.96
N GLN A 125 5.38 -2.40 -19.28
CA GLN A 125 4.28 -1.45 -19.35
C GLN A 125 4.00 -0.78 -17.99
N LEU A 126 4.13 -1.53 -16.88
CA LEU A 126 4.02 -0.97 -15.53
C LEU A 126 5.16 0.02 -15.23
N ILE A 127 6.40 -0.33 -15.58
CA ILE A 127 7.56 0.54 -15.34
C ILE A 127 7.46 1.83 -16.16
N ASP A 128 7.08 1.70 -17.43
CA ASP A 128 6.84 2.85 -18.32
C ASP A 128 5.69 3.71 -17.79
N HIS A 129 4.63 3.09 -17.28
CA HIS A 129 3.56 3.80 -16.61
C HIS A 129 4.07 4.59 -15.40
N TYR A 130 4.85 3.98 -14.52
CA TYR A 130 5.40 4.67 -13.36
C TYR A 130 6.36 5.83 -13.73
N ASN A 131 6.99 5.76 -14.89
CA ASN A 131 7.87 6.81 -15.40
C ASN A 131 7.10 7.85 -16.26
N SER A 132 5.85 7.56 -16.62
CA SER A 132 5.03 8.46 -17.40
C SER A 132 4.70 9.74 -16.62
N LYS A 133 4.61 10.86 -17.33
CA LYS A 133 4.25 12.16 -16.73
C LYS A 133 2.90 12.09 -16.02
N GLN A 134 1.95 11.34 -16.58
CA GLN A 134 0.61 11.16 -16.02
C GLN A 134 0.67 10.58 -14.60
N HIS A 135 1.40 9.47 -14.41
CA HIS A 135 1.55 8.86 -13.10
C HIS A 135 2.29 9.76 -12.10
N ILE A 136 3.31 10.47 -12.56
CA ILE A 136 4.10 11.35 -11.70
C ILE A 136 3.24 12.52 -11.20
N TYR A 137 2.43 13.13 -12.07
CA TYR A 137 1.53 14.20 -11.69
C TYR A 137 0.39 13.73 -10.80
N THR A 138 -0.23 12.57 -11.07
CA THR A 138 -1.26 12.01 -10.18
C THR A 138 -0.69 11.62 -8.82
N SER A 139 0.58 11.24 -8.75
CA SER A 139 1.31 11.01 -7.49
C SER A 139 1.60 12.31 -6.71
N GLY A 140 1.21 13.48 -7.22
CA GLY A 140 1.50 14.78 -6.61
C GLY A 140 2.98 15.17 -6.67
N LYS A 141 3.73 14.59 -7.63
CA LYS A 141 5.14 14.90 -7.85
C LYS A 141 5.31 15.72 -9.12
N THR A 142 6.35 16.55 -9.14
CA THR A 142 6.70 17.35 -10.31
C THR A 142 8.01 16.88 -10.93
N LEU A 143 7.98 16.69 -12.25
CA LEU A 143 9.19 16.63 -13.05
C LEU A 143 9.76 18.06 -13.11
N GLU A 144 10.57 18.43 -12.12
CA GLU A 144 11.33 19.68 -12.21
C GLU A 144 12.19 19.67 -13.48
N ARG A 145 12.20 20.82 -14.17
CA ARG A 145 13.19 21.11 -15.20
C ARG A 145 14.57 21.14 -14.51
N ARG A 146 15.53 20.40 -15.09
CA ARG A 146 16.88 20.10 -14.56
C ARG A 146 17.42 21.14 -13.57
N LYS A 147 17.76 20.70 -12.35
CA LYS A 147 18.51 21.51 -11.38
C LYS A 147 19.86 21.92 -11.99
N LYS A 148 20.24 23.18 -11.85
CA LYS A 148 21.61 23.63 -12.15
C LYS A 148 22.55 22.93 -11.18
N VAL A 149 23.49 22.14 -11.69
CA VAL A 149 24.46 21.38 -10.89
C VAL A 149 25.67 22.26 -10.63
N THR A 150 26.08 22.37 -9.36
CA THR A 150 27.31 23.09 -8.98
C THR A 150 28.51 22.15 -8.89
N ILE A 151 29.73 22.70 -8.91
CA ILE A 151 30.97 21.91 -8.77
C ILE A 151 31.00 21.18 -7.42
N GLU A 152 30.48 21.81 -6.37
CA GLU A 152 30.38 21.23 -5.02
C GLU A 152 29.46 20.01 -4.98
N ASP A 153 28.35 20.03 -5.73
CA ASP A 153 27.45 18.87 -5.86
C ASP A 153 28.16 17.68 -6.50
N VAL A 154 29.00 17.94 -7.49
CA VAL A 154 29.78 16.90 -8.18
C VAL A 154 30.80 16.29 -7.23
N ARG A 155 31.55 17.11 -6.48
CA ARG A 155 32.52 16.62 -5.47
C ARG A 155 31.83 15.75 -4.42
N ARG A 156 30.72 16.23 -3.84
CA ARG A 156 29.91 15.46 -2.89
C ARG A 156 29.41 14.14 -3.48
N ARG A 157 29.01 14.14 -4.75
CA ARG A 157 28.54 12.93 -5.42
C ARG A 157 29.67 11.93 -5.65
N ILE A 158 30.86 12.37 -6.05
CA ILE A 158 32.03 11.51 -6.26
C ILE A 158 32.45 10.88 -4.93
N GLU A 159 32.53 11.66 -3.85
CA GLU A 159 32.85 11.14 -2.52
C GLU A 159 31.84 10.09 -2.04
N TYR A 160 30.54 10.35 -2.26
CA TYR A 160 29.49 9.38 -1.96
C TYR A 160 29.64 8.08 -2.76
N LEU A 161 29.91 8.18 -4.06
CA LEU A 161 30.10 7.01 -4.92
C LEU A 161 31.35 6.22 -4.52
N HIS A 162 32.44 6.90 -4.17
CA HIS A 162 33.66 6.25 -3.70
C HIS A 162 33.43 5.48 -2.40
N LYS A 163 32.77 6.11 -1.40
CA LYS A 163 32.38 5.43 -0.15
C LYS A 163 31.47 4.23 -0.42
N LYS A 164 30.52 4.37 -1.35
CA LYS A 164 29.63 3.28 -1.73
C LYS A 164 30.39 2.12 -2.40
N SER A 165 31.31 2.41 -3.31
CA SER A 165 32.16 1.40 -3.96
C SER A 165 33.00 0.65 -2.94
N GLN A 166 33.64 1.36 -2.02
CA GLN A 166 34.44 0.75 -0.94
C GLN A 166 33.60 -0.18 -0.05
N ILE A 167 32.37 0.21 0.29
CA ILE A 167 31.46 -0.64 1.07
C ILE A 167 31.06 -1.88 0.26
N GLU A 168 30.71 -1.72 -1.02
CA GLU A 168 30.35 -2.83 -1.90
C GLU A 168 31.53 -3.80 -2.13
N GLU A 169 32.74 -3.28 -2.30
CA GLU A 169 33.97 -4.06 -2.42
C GLU A 169 34.32 -4.78 -1.11
N GLY A 170 34.21 -4.10 0.04
CA GLY A 170 34.38 -4.72 1.35
C GLY A 170 33.39 -5.85 1.58
N ASN A 171 32.11 -5.66 1.22
CA ASN A 171 31.09 -6.70 1.29
C ASN A 171 31.41 -7.88 0.36
N LYS A 172 31.92 -7.63 -0.85
CA LYS A 172 32.36 -8.68 -1.77
C LYS A 172 33.57 -9.43 -1.21
N GLN A 173 34.57 -8.72 -0.69
CA GLN A 173 35.75 -9.32 -0.06
C GLN A 173 35.37 -10.20 1.13
N GLN A 174 34.44 -9.75 1.98
CA GLN A 174 33.86 -10.57 3.06
C GLN A 174 33.12 -11.81 2.55
N GLN A 175 32.46 -11.72 1.39
CA GLN A 175 31.83 -12.90 0.76
C GLN A 175 32.86 -13.91 0.24
N PHE A 176 34.02 -13.45 -0.25
CA PHE A 176 35.09 -14.33 -0.74
C PHE A 176 35.93 -14.95 0.39
N ASP A 177 36.08 -14.28 1.53
CA ASP A 177 36.81 -14.79 2.70
C ASP A 177 35.96 -15.78 3.52
N ILE A 178 35.68 -16.95 2.95
CA ILE A 178 34.87 -18.03 3.56
C ILE A 178 35.39 -18.42 4.95
N LYS A 179 36.72 -18.47 5.15
CA LYS A 179 37.36 -18.83 6.42
C LYS A 179 37.02 -17.85 7.54
N LYS A 180 37.09 -16.54 7.28
CA LYS A 180 36.76 -15.50 8.27
C LYS A 180 35.29 -15.56 8.66
N ARG A 181 34.41 -15.82 7.69
CA ARG A 181 32.97 -15.99 7.93
C ARG A 181 32.67 -17.18 8.85
N ILE A 182 33.34 -18.32 8.64
CA ILE A 182 33.21 -19.50 9.50
C ILE A 182 33.68 -19.19 10.93
N GLU A 183 34.77 -18.46 11.10
CA GLU A 183 35.26 -18.06 12.42
C GLU A 183 34.33 -17.07 13.13
N GLU A 184 33.74 -16.12 12.41
CA GLU A 184 32.74 -15.21 12.94
C GLU A 184 31.49 -15.95 13.42
N PHE A 185 30.99 -16.90 12.62
CA PHE A 185 29.87 -17.75 13.02
C PHE A 185 30.17 -18.56 14.29
N LYS A 186 31.36 -19.17 14.39
CA LYS A 186 31.78 -19.90 15.61
C LYS A 186 31.84 -18.99 16.83
N LYS A 187 32.42 -17.79 16.70
CA LYS A 187 32.47 -16.79 17.79
C LYS A 187 31.07 -16.33 18.22
N GLU A 188 30.16 -16.16 17.27
CA GLU A 188 28.77 -15.79 17.57
C GLU A 188 28.02 -16.91 18.30
N GLU A 189 28.24 -18.16 17.91
CA GLU A 189 27.70 -19.34 18.57
C GLU A 189 28.25 -19.48 20.00
N GLU A 190 29.54 -19.30 20.20
CA GLU A 190 30.18 -19.31 21.51
C GLU A 190 29.61 -18.22 22.43
N LYS A 191 29.43 -16.99 21.93
CA LYS A 191 28.78 -15.90 22.67
C LYS A 191 27.34 -16.23 23.04
N ARG A 192 26.55 -16.78 22.11
CA ARG A 192 25.18 -17.24 22.40
C ARG A 192 25.17 -18.32 23.48
N ASN A 193 26.12 -19.25 23.43
CA ASN A 193 26.25 -20.31 24.42
C ASN A 193 26.68 -19.78 25.79
N LEU A 194 27.58 -18.79 25.84
CA LEU A 194 27.97 -18.08 27.07
C LEU A 194 26.77 -17.32 27.68
N ILE A 195 26.01 -16.58 26.88
CA ILE A 195 24.81 -15.87 27.34
C ILE A 195 23.77 -16.87 27.90
N LYS A 196 23.54 -18.00 27.21
CA LYS A 196 22.67 -19.07 27.70
C LYS A 196 23.15 -19.63 29.04
N LYS A 197 24.46 -19.89 29.18
CA LYS A 197 25.06 -20.37 30.44
C LYS A 197 24.89 -19.35 31.57
N GLN A 198 25.17 -18.07 31.31
CA GLN A 198 24.99 -16.99 32.29
C GLN A 198 23.52 -16.84 32.71
N ASN A 199 22.58 -16.91 31.75
CA ASN A 199 21.15 -16.87 32.05
C ASN A 199 20.72 -18.08 32.88
N LYS A 200 21.22 -19.28 32.57
CA LYS A 200 20.94 -20.50 33.36
C LYS A 200 21.47 -20.36 34.80
N GLN A 201 22.71 -19.91 34.97
CA GLN A 201 23.30 -19.67 36.29
C GLN A 201 22.50 -18.64 37.11
N LYS A 202 22.08 -17.52 36.49
CA LYS A 202 21.22 -16.52 37.13
C LYS A 202 19.87 -17.09 37.55
N MET A 203 19.28 -17.99 36.75
CA MET A 203 18.02 -18.65 37.09
C MET A 203 18.19 -19.66 38.23
N ASP A 204 19.28 -20.43 38.22
CA ASP A 204 19.59 -21.40 39.28
C ASP A 204 19.92 -20.71 40.61
N GLU A 205 20.62 -19.58 40.58
CA GLU A 205 20.88 -18.75 41.75
C GLU A 205 19.59 -18.15 42.33
N LYS A 206 18.69 -17.63 41.47
CA LYS A 206 17.35 -17.16 41.90
C LYS A 206 16.53 -18.29 42.53
N ARG A 207 16.59 -19.51 41.97
CA ARG A 207 15.92 -20.69 42.55
C ARG A 207 16.51 -21.06 43.91
N ARG A 208 17.83 -21.00 44.08
CA ARG A 208 18.50 -21.24 45.36
C ARG A 208 18.17 -20.20 46.42
N ARG A 209 18.14 -18.91 46.05
CA ARG A 209 17.76 -17.81 46.95
C ARG A 209 16.30 -17.94 47.41
N LYS A 210 15.36 -18.22 46.50
CA LYS A 210 13.96 -18.51 46.86
C LYS A 210 13.82 -19.69 47.82
N LYS A 211 14.63 -20.74 47.64
CA LYS A 211 14.63 -21.91 48.53
C LYS A 211 15.27 -21.66 49.90
N MET A 212 16.07 -20.61 50.05
CA MET A 212 16.67 -20.17 51.32
C MET A 212 15.85 -19.10 52.04
N GLU A 213 15.06 -18.33 51.31
CA GLU A 213 14.20 -17.26 51.84
C GLU A 213 12.80 -17.76 52.26
N GLU A 214 12.45 -19.01 51.96
CA GLU A 214 11.30 -19.68 52.60
C GLU A 214 11.67 -20.15 54.02
N PRO A 215 11.11 -19.55 55.09
CA PRO A 215 11.25 -20.09 56.43
C PRO A 215 10.52 -21.43 56.51
N LYS A 216 11.20 -22.42 57.09
CA LYS A 216 10.63 -23.71 57.47
C LYS A 216 9.52 -23.50 58.51
N THR A 217 8.28 -23.29 58.08
CA THR A 217 7.11 -23.61 58.89
C THR A 217 6.89 -25.11 58.78
N THR A 218 7.26 -25.80 59.85
CA THR A 218 6.87 -27.17 60.16
C THR A 218 5.35 -27.29 60.17
N THR A 219 4.77 -27.97 59.19
CA THR A 219 3.56 -28.77 59.40
C THR A 219 3.63 -29.98 58.49
N ASP A 220 3.95 -31.10 59.13
CA ASP A 220 3.70 -32.43 58.64
C ASP A 220 2.19 -32.55 58.36
N SER A 221 1.80 -32.63 57.09
CA SER A 221 0.42 -32.94 56.69
C SER A 221 0.46 -33.60 55.33
N SER A 222 0.49 -34.91 55.42
CA SER A 222 0.16 -35.89 54.40
C SER A 222 -1.14 -35.47 53.71
N GLN A 223 -1.07 -35.17 52.41
CA GLN A 223 -2.13 -35.42 51.44
C GLN A 223 -1.59 -35.14 50.04
N ASP A 224 -1.62 -36.17 49.20
CA ASP A 224 -1.34 -36.10 47.77
C ASP A 224 -2.28 -35.09 47.09
N ASP A 225 -1.71 -34.00 46.58
CA ASP A 225 -2.44 -32.96 45.87
C ASP A 225 -2.87 -33.47 44.47
N PRO A 226 -4.20 -33.61 44.18
CA PRO A 226 -4.71 -34.10 42.90
C PRO A 226 -4.29 -33.26 41.69
N MET A 227 -3.81 -32.03 41.92
CA MET A 227 -3.28 -31.16 40.86
C MET A 227 -1.91 -31.63 40.34
N ARG A 228 -1.13 -32.38 41.14
CA ARG A 228 0.19 -32.93 40.76
C ARG A 228 0.09 -34.09 39.77
N VAL A 229 -1.00 -34.85 39.84
CA VAL A 229 -1.34 -35.93 38.90
C VAL A 229 -1.88 -35.36 37.60
N MET A 230 -2.67 -34.28 37.67
CA MET A 230 -3.19 -33.60 36.48
C MET A 230 -2.10 -32.89 35.66
N MET A 231 -1.02 -32.44 36.30
CA MET A 231 0.16 -31.85 35.61
C MET A 231 1.27 -32.87 35.25
N GLY A 232 1.04 -34.17 35.40
CA GLY A 232 1.91 -35.22 34.82
C GLY A 232 3.28 -35.42 35.48
N PHE A 233 3.48 -34.99 36.74
CA PHE A 233 4.77 -35.14 37.47
C PHE A 233 4.95 -36.49 38.18
N ALA A 234 4.08 -37.47 37.92
CA ALA A 234 4.17 -38.82 38.49
C ALA A 234 4.79 -39.80 37.48
N GLY A 235 6.11 -39.78 37.31
CA GLY A 235 6.77 -40.84 36.54
C GLY A 235 8.09 -40.47 35.88
N PHE A 236 9.15 -40.29 36.68
CA PHE A 236 10.50 -40.52 36.16
C PHE A 236 11.39 -41.18 37.23
N GLY A 237 11.26 -42.50 37.29
CA GLY A 237 12.32 -43.44 37.69
C GLY A 237 12.82 -43.41 39.13
N SER A 238 12.23 -44.25 39.99
CA SER A 238 12.98 -44.88 41.10
C SER A 238 13.43 -46.28 40.68
N THR A 239 14.73 -46.47 40.66
CA THR A 239 15.51 -47.63 40.22
C THR A 239 15.48 -48.80 41.22
N LYS A 240 15.33 -50.05 40.74
CA LYS A 240 16.13 -51.28 41.04
C LYS A 240 15.29 -52.57 41.08
N LYS A 241 15.81 -53.56 40.35
CA LYS A 241 15.39 -54.95 40.12
C LYS A 241 14.23 -55.13 39.15
#